data_AF-A0ABD3IE39-F1
#
_entry.id   AF-A0ABD3IE39-F1
#
_cell.length_a   1.000
_cell.length_b   1.000
_cell.length_c   1.000
_cell.angle_alpha   90.00
_cell.angle_beta   90.00
_cell.angle_gamma   90.00
#
_symmetry.space_group_name_H-M   'P 1'
#
loop_
_entity.id
_entity.type
_entity.pdbx_description
1 polymer ?
#
loop_
_entity_poly.entity_id
_entity_poly.type
_entity_poly.pdbx_seq_one_letter_code
_entity_poly.pdbx_strand_id
1 'polypeptide(L)'
;MECPSCSDHIYCDCSTTFPGDPVFKAPGCEKCKSTHEEKVLDLESELNNNELALTERIAQHEAVRDILEERLSFLKLPDADASNHLPVVKGDMKLVVNGMETVHAHRFILAAKSKVFYRMFECGMIMENKTGAVPIDDASCPVIKAAVRFCYTADINFTDEVLPQEVLKVAHKYQISHLRDACTAELCARLNERNLLDMLRLSKMYEVDVLHVAAAKYSR
;
A
#
# COMPACT_ATOMS: atom_id res chain seq x y z
N MET A 1 -27.49 40.60 8.49
CA MET A 1 -27.41 39.94 7.17
C MET A 1 -28.72 39.21 6.93
N GLU A 2 -29.08 38.89 5.69
CA GLU A 2 -30.29 38.13 5.36
C GLU A 2 -29.95 36.68 5.02
N CYS A 3 -30.82 35.74 5.40
CA CYS A 3 -30.66 34.32 5.17
C CYS A 3 -30.78 34.02 3.67
N PRO A 4 -29.77 33.42 3.01
CA PRO A 4 -29.85 33.12 1.58
C PRO A 4 -30.92 32.06 1.25
N SER A 5 -31.37 31.27 2.24
CA SER A 5 -32.39 30.24 2.04
C SER A 5 -33.83 30.75 2.18
N CYS A 6 -34.10 31.74 3.04
CA CYS A 6 -35.47 32.20 3.33
C CYS A 6 -35.66 33.72 3.37
N SER A 7 -34.61 34.49 3.07
CA SER A 7 -34.59 35.97 3.07
C SER A 7 -34.95 36.63 4.41
N ASP A 8 -34.88 35.90 5.53
CA ASP A 8 -35.16 36.43 6.87
C ASP A 8 -33.90 37.02 7.52
N HIS A 9 -34.05 37.86 8.54
CA HIS A 9 -32.90 38.47 9.23
C HIS A 9 -32.12 37.42 10.04
N ILE A 10 -30.81 37.35 9.78
CA ILE A 10 -29.86 36.53 10.53
C ILE A 10 -29.38 37.32 11.74
N TYR A 11 -29.48 36.72 12.93
CA TYR A 11 -28.97 37.29 14.17
C TYR A 11 -27.62 36.68 14.52
N CYS A 12 -26.69 37.52 14.98
CA CYS A 12 -25.44 37.09 15.59
C CYS A 12 -25.64 37.14 17.11
N ASP A 13 -25.67 35.98 17.77
CA ASP A 13 -25.83 35.92 19.22
C ASP A 13 -24.51 36.27 19.92
N CYS A 14 -24.27 37.57 20.09
CA CYS A 14 -23.12 38.11 20.82
C CYS A 14 -23.30 38.09 22.34
N SER A 15 -24.41 37.55 22.87
CA SER A 15 -24.72 37.61 24.31
C SER A 15 -23.96 36.59 25.17
N THR A 16 -23.25 35.65 24.55
CA THR A 16 -22.52 34.56 25.22
C THR A 16 -21.00 34.55 24.96
N THR A 17 -20.46 35.54 24.26
CA THR A 17 -19.01 35.68 24.04
C THR A 17 -18.40 36.56 25.13
N PHE A 18 -17.83 35.94 26.16
CA PHE A 18 -16.95 36.64 27.10
C PHE A 18 -15.66 37.07 26.37
N PRO A 19 -15.00 38.16 26.80
CA PRO A 19 -13.69 38.52 26.25
C PRO A 19 -12.67 37.42 26.58
N GLY A 20 -12.38 36.55 25.61
CA GLY A 20 -11.41 35.45 25.77
C GLY A 20 -11.77 34.14 25.06
N ASP A 21 -13.01 33.94 24.62
CA ASP A 21 -13.39 32.69 23.95
C ASP A 21 -13.08 32.72 22.44
N PRO A 22 -12.29 31.77 21.90
CA PRO A 22 -11.94 31.71 20.48
C PRO A 22 -13.03 31.06 19.61
N VAL A 23 -14.21 30.78 20.17
CA VAL A 23 -15.25 30.01 19.49
C VAL A 23 -16.12 30.94 18.64
N PHE A 24 -15.84 30.98 17.34
CA PHE A 24 -16.71 31.61 16.34
C PHE A 24 -18.08 30.91 16.34
N LYS A 25 -19.14 31.61 16.76
CA LYS A 25 -20.53 31.16 16.57
C LYS A 25 -21.05 31.69 15.23
N ALA A 26 -21.37 30.79 14.33
CA ALA A 26 -21.95 31.16 13.03
C ALA A 26 -23.30 31.88 13.23
N PRO A 27 -23.58 32.97 12.50
CA PRO A 27 -24.89 33.63 12.52
C PRO A 27 -26.02 32.67 12.12
N GLY A 28 -27.12 32.64 12.87
CA GLY A 28 -28.22 31.66 12.71
C GLY A 28 -29.55 32.29 12.26
N CYS A 29 -30.34 31.56 11.47
CA CYS A 29 -31.70 31.93 11.07
C CYS A 29 -32.73 31.04 11.77
N GLU A 30 -33.66 31.63 12.52
CA GLU A 30 -34.64 30.91 13.32
C GLU A 30 -35.72 30.19 12.49
N LYS A 31 -36.11 30.77 11.33
CA LYS A 31 -37.03 30.11 10.38
C LYS A 31 -36.43 28.89 9.68
N CYS A 32 -35.12 28.88 9.43
CA CYS A 32 -34.46 27.76 8.76
C CYS A 32 -33.90 26.73 9.75
N LYS A 33 -33.97 27.00 11.07
CA LYS A 33 -33.37 26.17 12.10
C LYS A 33 -33.86 24.72 12.02
N SER A 34 -35.17 24.50 11.98
CA SER A 34 -35.76 23.17 11.87
C SER A 34 -35.39 22.46 10.57
N THR A 35 -35.35 23.18 9.44
CA THR A 35 -34.95 22.61 8.14
C THR A 35 -33.47 22.24 8.11
N HIS A 36 -32.61 23.00 8.78
CA HIS A 36 -31.19 22.64 8.91
C HIS A 36 -31.01 21.45 9.86
N GLU A 37 -31.73 21.41 10.98
CA GLU A 37 -31.73 20.28 11.91
C GLU A 37 -32.19 18.99 11.20
N GLU A 38 -33.28 19.05 10.43
CA GLU A 38 -33.77 17.91 9.62
C GLU A 38 -32.73 17.46 8.58
N LYS A 39 -32.12 18.39 7.83
CA LYS A 39 -31.06 18.05 6.88
C LYS A 39 -29.82 17.43 7.53
N VAL A 40 -29.46 17.89 8.74
CA VAL A 40 -28.35 17.30 9.49
C VAL A 40 -28.72 15.88 9.90
N LEU A 41 -29.94 15.64 10.38
CA LEU A 41 -30.43 14.31 10.73
C LEU A 41 -30.47 13.36 9.51
N ASP A 42 -30.92 13.86 8.36
CA ASP A 42 -30.93 13.10 7.11
C ASP A 42 -29.49 12.71 6.70
N LEU A 43 -28.56 13.66 6.73
CA LEU A 43 -27.15 13.42 6.41
C LEU A 43 -26.48 12.46 7.40
N GLU A 44 -26.79 12.57 8.70
CA GLU A 44 -26.30 11.64 9.72
C GLU A 44 -26.86 10.23 9.48
N SER A 45 -28.12 10.11 9.08
CA SER A 45 -28.73 8.83 8.71
C SER A 45 -28.06 8.23 7.47
N GLU A 46 -27.83 9.04 6.43
CA GLU A 46 -27.10 8.63 5.23
C GLU A 46 -25.67 8.18 5.56
N LEU A 47 -24.96 8.92 6.40
CA LEU A 47 -23.61 8.58 6.84
C LEU A 47 -23.59 7.22 7.57
N ASN A 48 -24.50 7.01 8.52
CA ASN A 48 -24.61 5.75 9.25
C ASN A 48 -24.94 4.56 8.34
N ASN A 49 -25.85 4.74 7.38
CA ASN A 49 -26.17 3.70 6.40
C ASN A 49 -24.96 3.34 5.54
N ASN A 50 -24.20 4.35 5.10
CA ASN A 50 -22.98 4.15 4.33
C ASN A 50 -21.89 3.44 5.15
N GLU A 51 -21.72 3.80 6.42
CA GLU A 51 -20.76 3.16 7.33
C GLU A 51 -21.11 1.68 7.59
N LEU A 52 -22.39 1.38 7.77
CA LEU A 52 -22.87 0.00 7.92
C LEU A 52 -22.60 -0.82 6.65
N ALA A 53 -22.97 -0.27 5.48
CA ALA A 53 -22.73 -0.93 4.19
C ALA A 53 -21.23 -1.15 3.91
N LEU A 54 -20.38 -0.19 4.29
CA LEU A 54 -18.93 -0.33 4.19
C LEU A 54 -18.41 -1.44 5.09
N THR A 55 -18.89 -1.51 6.34
CA THR A 55 -18.52 -2.53 7.32
C THR A 55 -18.89 -3.94 6.85
N GLU A 56 -20.08 -4.12 6.29
CA GLU A 56 -20.52 -5.40 5.72
C GLU A 56 -19.62 -5.85 4.55
N ARG A 57 -19.25 -4.92 3.66
CA ARG A 57 -18.34 -5.22 2.53
C ARG A 57 -16.93 -5.59 3.00
N ILE A 58 -16.42 -4.90 4.03
CA ILE A 58 -15.13 -5.24 4.64
C ILE A 58 -15.21 -6.67 5.20
N ALA A 59 -16.22 -7.00 6.00
CA ALA A 59 -16.38 -8.34 6.57
C ALA A 59 -16.45 -9.43 5.49
N GLN A 60 -17.14 -9.18 4.37
CA GLN A 60 -17.16 -10.10 3.22
C GLN A 60 -15.78 -10.29 2.59
N HIS A 61 -15.03 -9.20 2.40
CA HIS A 61 -13.67 -9.28 1.85
C HIS A 61 -12.72 -10.04 2.77
N GLU A 62 -12.84 -9.86 4.09
CA GLU A 62 -12.05 -10.58 5.08
C GLU A 62 -12.36 -12.08 5.06
N ALA A 63 -13.64 -12.46 4.99
CA ALA A 63 -14.03 -13.86 4.87
C ALA A 63 -13.47 -14.52 3.59
N VAL A 64 -13.53 -13.82 2.45
CA VAL A 64 -12.97 -14.31 1.18
C VAL A 64 -11.45 -14.43 1.27
N ARG A 65 -10.77 -13.47 1.90
CA ARG A 65 -9.32 -13.51 2.13
C ARG A 65 -8.94 -14.75 2.92
N ASP A 66 -9.63 -15.05 4.02
CA ASP A 66 -9.32 -16.20 4.88
C ASP A 66 -9.49 -17.53 4.14
N ILE A 67 -10.56 -17.68 3.35
CA ILE A 67 -10.77 -18.87 2.49
C ILE A 67 -9.64 -19.02 1.46
N LEU A 68 -9.23 -17.92 0.82
CA LEU A 68 -8.14 -17.95 -0.15
C LEU A 68 -6.81 -18.29 0.51
N GLU A 69 -6.54 -17.76 1.69
CA GLU A 69 -5.32 -18.07 2.45
C GLU A 69 -5.22 -19.55 2.81
N GLU A 70 -6.33 -20.17 3.24
CA GLU A 70 -6.40 -21.61 3.51
C GLU A 70 -6.06 -22.42 2.25
N ARG A 71 -6.70 -22.07 1.11
CA ARG A 71 -6.50 -22.75 -0.17
C ARG A 71 -5.11 -22.55 -0.77
N LEU A 72 -4.48 -21.41 -0.52
CA LEU A 72 -3.14 -21.07 -1.04
C LEU A 72 -2.02 -21.42 -0.04
N SER A 73 -2.34 -22.02 1.10
CA SER A 73 -1.37 -22.41 2.13
C SER A 73 -0.19 -23.24 1.58
N PHE A 74 -0.46 -24.12 0.61
CA PHE A 74 0.56 -24.95 -0.03
C PHE A 74 1.59 -24.17 -0.86
N LEU A 75 1.28 -22.92 -1.24
CA LEU A 75 2.17 -22.07 -2.02
C LEU A 75 3.09 -21.22 -1.14
N LYS A 76 2.81 -21.09 0.17
CA LYS A 76 3.64 -20.30 1.08
C LYS A 76 5.04 -20.94 1.14
N LEU A 77 6.07 -20.13 0.86
CA LEU A 77 7.46 -20.57 0.99
C LEU A 77 7.74 -20.84 2.47
N PRO A 78 8.26 -22.02 2.85
CA PRO A 78 8.71 -22.23 4.21
C PRO A 78 9.91 -21.32 4.49
N ASP A 79 9.91 -20.69 5.65
CA ASP A 79 11.08 -19.97 6.15
C ASP A 79 12.26 -20.93 6.22
N ALA A 80 13.46 -20.42 5.91
CA ALA A 80 14.68 -21.20 5.72
C ALA A 80 15.14 -21.98 6.97
N ASP A 81 14.43 -21.83 8.10
CA ASP A 81 14.83 -22.27 9.42
C ASP A 81 14.01 -23.49 9.93
N ALA A 82 13.03 -23.97 9.15
CA ALA A 82 12.22 -25.12 9.55
C ALA A 82 12.93 -26.44 9.21
N SER A 83 13.60 -27.03 10.21
CA SER A 83 14.17 -28.39 10.24
C SER A 83 13.13 -29.52 10.05
N ASN A 84 11.97 -29.27 9.43
CA ASN A 84 10.90 -30.25 9.31
C ASN A 84 10.84 -30.88 7.92
N HIS A 85 10.96 -32.20 7.92
CA HIS A 85 10.87 -33.18 6.84
C HIS A 85 9.53 -33.22 6.06
N LEU A 86 8.79 -32.11 5.95
CA LEU A 86 7.63 -32.07 5.08
C LEU A 86 8.10 -31.97 3.62
N PRO A 87 7.49 -32.69 2.65
CA PRO A 87 7.84 -32.53 1.24
C PRO A 87 7.44 -31.11 0.79
N VAL A 88 8.38 -30.18 0.90
CA VAL A 88 8.26 -28.83 0.37
C VAL A 88 8.13 -29.00 -1.14
N VAL A 89 7.00 -28.59 -1.69
CA VAL A 89 6.84 -28.44 -3.14
C VAL A 89 7.82 -27.35 -3.56
N LYS A 90 9.01 -27.76 -3.99
CA LYS A 90 10.02 -26.85 -4.51
C LYS A 90 9.48 -26.29 -5.82
N GLY A 91 9.46 -24.96 -5.92
CA GLY A 91 9.01 -24.28 -7.12
C GLY A 91 9.77 -24.72 -8.37
N ASP A 92 9.13 -24.57 -9.53
CA ASP A 92 9.61 -24.98 -10.85
C ASP A 92 10.73 -24.07 -11.41
N MET A 93 11.15 -23.07 -10.63
CA MET A 93 12.31 -22.24 -10.94
C MET A 93 13.10 -21.81 -9.69
N LYS A 94 14.30 -21.29 -9.95
CA LYS A 94 15.29 -20.86 -8.96
C LYS A 94 15.79 -19.46 -9.29
N LEU A 95 15.87 -18.59 -8.29
CA LEU A 95 16.60 -17.33 -8.36
C LEU A 95 17.94 -17.54 -7.66
N VAL A 96 19.05 -17.41 -8.39
CA VAL A 96 20.40 -17.61 -7.86
C VAL A 96 20.97 -16.25 -7.48
N VAL A 97 21.05 -15.96 -6.19
CA VAL A 97 21.46 -14.65 -5.67
C VAL A 97 22.96 -14.66 -5.41
N ASN A 98 23.69 -13.74 -6.05
CA ASN A 98 25.15 -13.56 -5.96
C ASN A 98 25.94 -14.86 -6.19
N GLY A 99 25.41 -15.78 -7.00
CA GLY A 99 26.03 -17.08 -7.28
C GLY A 99 26.11 -18.06 -6.10
N MET A 100 25.57 -17.72 -4.93
CA MET A 100 25.72 -18.51 -3.70
C MET A 100 24.38 -19.04 -3.18
N GLU A 101 23.42 -18.15 -2.98
CA GLU A 101 22.14 -18.50 -2.37
C GLU A 101 21.08 -18.75 -3.44
N THR A 102 20.13 -19.65 -3.15
CA THR A 102 19.04 -19.97 -4.09
C THR A 102 17.69 -19.78 -3.44
N VAL A 103 16.82 -19.00 -4.10
CA VAL A 103 15.42 -18.83 -3.72
C VAL A 103 14.56 -19.59 -4.73
N HIS A 104 13.80 -20.58 -4.25
CA HIS A 104 12.86 -21.32 -5.08
C HIS A 104 11.56 -20.54 -5.26
N ALA A 105 10.97 -20.58 -6.46
CA ALA A 105 9.71 -19.91 -6.74
C ALA A 105 8.93 -20.60 -7.86
N HIS A 106 7.66 -20.23 -8.02
CA HIS A 106 6.80 -20.72 -9.09
C HIS A 106 6.72 -19.71 -10.22
N ARG A 107 7.03 -20.15 -11.44
CA ARG A 107 7.08 -19.30 -12.63
C ARG A 107 5.76 -18.57 -12.86
N PHE A 108 4.63 -19.28 -12.72
CA PHE A 108 3.31 -18.71 -12.98
C PHE A 108 2.96 -17.58 -12.00
N ILE A 109 3.38 -17.68 -10.72
CA ILE A 109 3.12 -16.65 -9.71
C ILE A 109 3.95 -15.41 -10.00
N LEU A 110 5.25 -15.60 -10.26
CA LEU A 110 6.13 -14.49 -10.61
C LEU A 110 5.68 -13.81 -11.91
N ALA A 111 5.31 -14.58 -12.93
CA ALA A 111 4.76 -14.04 -14.19
C ALA A 111 3.47 -13.25 -13.98
N ALA A 112 2.58 -13.70 -13.10
CA ALA A 112 1.34 -12.99 -12.80
C ALA A 112 1.59 -11.64 -12.09
N LYS A 113 2.67 -11.52 -11.31
CA LYS A 113 2.99 -10.33 -10.51
C LYS A 113 4.01 -9.39 -11.16
N SER A 114 4.76 -9.86 -12.16
CA SER A 114 5.85 -9.13 -12.80
C SER A 114 5.77 -9.26 -14.31
N LYS A 115 5.67 -8.10 -14.99
CA LYS A 115 5.73 -8.04 -16.46
C LYS A 115 7.07 -8.53 -17.00
N VAL A 116 8.15 -8.35 -16.25
CA VAL A 116 9.49 -8.79 -16.64
C VAL A 116 9.58 -10.31 -16.57
N PHE A 117 9.15 -10.93 -15.47
CA PHE A 117 9.11 -12.39 -15.37
C PHE A 117 8.14 -13.02 -16.38
N TYR A 118 6.98 -12.38 -16.62
CA TYR A 118 6.05 -12.81 -17.67
C TYR A 118 6.76 -12.94 -19.03
N ARG A 119 7.41 -11.85 -19.48
CA ARG A 119 8.14 -11.84 -20.76
C ARG A 119 9.32 -12.82 -20.76
N MET A 120 10.02 -12.93 -19.63
CA MET A 120 11.14 -13.87 -19.46
C MET A 120 10.71 -15.33 -19.66
N PHE A 121 9.47 -15.67 -19.28
CA PHE A 121 8.96 -17.04 -19.32
C PHE A 121 8.11 -17.34 -20.55
N GLU A 122 7.48 -16.33 -21.15
CA GLU A 122 6.68 -16.45 -22.38
C GLU A 122 7.55 -16.81 -23.60
N CYS A 123 8.76 -16.26 -23.68
CA CYS A 123 9.70 -16.57 -24.75
C CYS A 123 10.50 -17.84 -24.40
N GLY A 124 10.15 -18.99 -24.99
CA GLY A 124 10.87 -20.28 -24.88
C GLY A 124 12.34 -20.29 -25.32
N MET A 125 12.92 -19.14 -25.65
CA MET A 125 14.23 -19.00 -26.29
C MET A 125 15.33 -18.51 -25.36
N ILE A 126 15.02 -17.95 -24.19
CA ILE A 126 16.03 -17.42 -23.25
C ILE A 126 16.58 -18.54 -22.36
N MET A 127 17.86 -18.48 -21.99
CA MET A 127 18.54 -19.55 -21.24
C MET A 127 17.88 -19.79 -19.88
N GLU A 128 17.44 -18.74 -19.21
CA GLU A 128 16.79 -18.77 -17.90
C GLU A 128 15.51 -19.62 -17.91
N ASN A 129 14.79 -19.62 -19.04
CA ASN A 129 13.62 -20.46 -19.25
C ASN A 129 14.00 -21.95 -19.38
N LYS A 130 15.14 -22.24 -20.02
CA LYS A 130 15.63 -23.60 -20.26
C LYS A 130 16.32 -24.21 -19.03
N THR A 131 17.07 -23.40 -18.29
CA THR A 131 17.79 -23.83 -17.07
C THR A 131 16.89 -23.84 -15.85
N GLY A 132 15.79 -23.08 -15.88
CA GLY A 132 14.94 -22.84 -14.71
C GLY A 132 15.65 -22.02 -13.63
N ALA A 133 16.73 -21.31 -13.98
CA ALA A 133 17.55 -20.52 -13.06
C ALA A 133 17.76 -19.10 -13.58
N VAL A 134 17.46 -18.10 -12.74
CA VAL A 134 17.67 -16.68 -13.03
C VAL A 134 18.76 -16.15 -12.09
N PRO A 135 19.92 -15.72 -12.59
CA PRO A 135 20.95 -15.10 -11.76
C PRO A 135 20.52 -13.68 -11.34
N ILE A 136 20.80 -13.33 -10.09
CA ILE A 136 20.54 -12.01 -9.50
C ILE A 136 21.79 -11.56 -8.75
N ASP A 137 22.49 -10.58 -9.30
CA ASP A 137 23.77 -10.10 -8.74
C ASP A 137 23.67 -8.69 -8.12
N ASP A 138 22.49 -8.07 -8.18
CA ASP A 138 22.29 -6.66 -7.84
C ASP A 138 21.34 -6.43 -6.65
N ALA A 139 21.09 -7.47 -5.86
CA ALA A 139 20.28 -7.42 -4.64
C ALA A 139 20.74 -8.49 -3.63
N SER A 140 20.48 -8.25 -2.33
CA SER A 140 20.77 -9.22 -1.28
C SER A 140 19.72 -10.33 -1.24
N CYS A 141 20.10 -11.51 -0.71
CA CYS A 141 19.18 -12.63 -0.58
C CYS A 141 17.93 -12.32 0.28
N PRO A 142 18.05 -11.63 1.44
CA PRO A 142 16.88 -11.23 2.23
C PRO A 142 15.88 -10.36 1.43
N VAL A 143 16.38 -9.42 0.64
CA VAL A 143 15.54 -8.54 -0.20
C VAL A 143 14.81 -9.35 -1.28
N ILE A 144 15.51 -10.28 -1.95
CA ILE A 144 14.88 -11.14 -2.96
C ILE A 144 13.87 -12.10 -2.32
N LYS A 145 14.19 -12.71 -1.18
CA LYS A 145 13.23 -13.55 -0.43
C LYS A 145 11.98 -12.77 -0.06
N ALA A 146 12.12 -11.54 0.43
CA ALA A 146 10.99 -10.68 0.77
C ALA A 146 10.15 -10.30 -0.47
N ALA A 147 10.79 -9.94 -1.59
CA ALA A 147 10.09 -9.62 -2.84
C ALA A 147 9.35 -10.84 -3.41
N VAL A 148 9.95 -12.04 -3.34
CA VAL A 148 9.30 -13.28 -3.73
C VAL A 148 8.13 -13.57 -2.78
N ARG A 149 8.31 -13.54 -1.46
CA ARG A 149 7.23 -13.72 -0.46
C ARG A 149 6.06 -12.79 -0.77
N PHE A 150 6.33 -11.51 -1.04
CA PHE A 150 5.29 -10.55 -1.42
C PHE A 150 4.49 -10.99 -2.66
N CYS A 151 5.12 -11.64 -3.65
CA CYS A 151 4.39 -12.16 -4.80
C CYS A 151 3.35 -13.24 -4.42
N TYR A 152 3.59 -13.98 -3.34
CA TYR A 152 2.67 -15.00 -2.81
C TYR A 152 1.64 -14.43 -1.85
N THR A 153 2.06 -13.52 -0.96
CA THR A 153 1.24 -13.10 0.19
C THR A 153 0.66 -11.70 0.03
N ALA A 154 1.12 -10.92 -0.95
CA ALA A 154 0.85 -9.48 -1.07
C ALA A 154 1.23 -8.68 0.20
N ASP A 155 2.11 -9.24 1.03
CA ASP A 155 2.53 -8.70 2.32
C ASP A 155 4.06 -8.67 2.41
N ILE A 156 4.59 -7.61 3.01
CA ILE A 156 6.01 -7.40 3.21
C ILE A 156 6.28 -6.73 4.55
N ASN A 157 7.26 -7.26 5.27
CA ASN A 157 7.77 -6.67 6.49
C ASN A 157 9.13 -6.04 6.23
N PHE A 158 9.28 -4.76 6.52
CA PHE A 158 10.54 -4.03 6.34
C PHE A 158 11.38 -4.11 7.62
N THR A 159 12.60 -4.62 7.50
CA THR A 159 13.53 -4.84 8.61
C THR A 159 14.90 -4.21 8.30
N ASP A 160 15.86 -4.34 9.20
CA ASP A 160 17.23 -3.85 8.97
C ASP A 160 17.92 -4.55 7.78
N GLU A 161 17.54 -5.79 7.49
CA GLU A 161 18.03 -6.55 6.33
C GLU A 161 17.20 -6.33 5.05
N VAL A 162 15.94 -5.89 5.21
CA VAL A 162 14.97 -5.69 4.14
C VAL A 162 14.58 -4.22 4.08
N LEU A 163 15.51 -3.40 3.58
CA LEU A 163 15.34 -1.95 3.50
C LEU A 163 14.35 -1.56 2.38
N PRO A 164 13.40 -0.64 2.62
CA PRO A 164 12.41 -0.25 1.62
C PRO A 164 13.01 0.26 0.31
N GLN A 165 14.14 0.96 0.36
CA GLN A 165 14.85 1.45 -0.84
C GLN A 165 15.45 0.33 -1.71
N GLU A 166 15.95 -0.75 -1.10
CA GLU A 166 16.51 -1.90 -1.82
C GLU A 166 15.39 -2.73 -2.43
N VAL A 167 14.30 -2.91 -1.70
CA VAL A 167 13.10 -3.57 -2.23
C VAL A 167 12.50 -2.74 -3.37
N LEU A 168 12.46 -1.40 -3.26
CA LEU A 168 11.98 -0.51 -4.31
C LEU A 168 12.78 -0.69 -5.61
N LYS A 169 14.10 -0.82 -5.51
CA LYS A 169 14.97 -1.12 -6.66
C LYS A 169 14.55 -2.41 -7.36
N VAL A 170 14.35 -3.48 -6.59
CA VAL A 170 13.92 -4.79 -7.11
C VAL A 170 12.52 -4.70 -7.72
N ALA A 171 11.58 -4.04 -7.05
CA ALA A 171 10.22 -3.83 -7.52
C ALA A 171 10.19 -3.07 -8.85
N HIS A 172 11.01 -2.03 -8.99
CA HIS A 172 11.16 -1.28 -10.24
C HIS A 172 11.79 -2.15 -11.34
N LYS A 173 12.91 -2.83 -11.06
CA LYS A 173 13.61 -3.70 -12.01
C LYS A 173 12.71 -4.78 -12.58
N TYR A 174 11.94 -5.47 -11.73
CA TYR A 174 11.03 -6.52 -12.15
C TYR A 174 9.60 -6.02 -12.44
N GLN A 175 9.35 -4.72 -12.40
CA GLN A 175 8.04 -4.11 -12.67
C GLN A 175 6.90 -4.74 -11.85
N ILE A 176 7.10 -4.91 -10.54
CA ILE A 176 6.11 -5.41 -9.59
C ILE A 176 5.40 -4.20 -8.98
N SER A 177 4.32 -3.73 -9.62
CA SER A 177 3.67 -2.45 -9.28
C SER A 177 3.20 -2.37 -7.83
N HIS A 178 2.49 -3.38 -7.33
CA HIS A 178 2.00 -3.37 -5.94
C HIS A 178 3.12 -3.36 -4.89
N LEU A 179 4.25 -4.00 -5.18
CA LEU A 179 5.41 -3.98 -4.29
C LEU A 179 6.05 -2.58 -4.28
N ARG A 180 6.15 -1.95 -5.46
CA ARG A 180 6.63 -0.58 -5.59
C ARG A 180 5.76 0.39 -4.78
N ASP A 181 4.44 0.23 -4.83
CA ASP A 181 3.49 1.08 -4.10
C ASP A 181 3.62 0.87 -2.57
N ALA A 182 3.78 -0.39 -2.12
CA ALA A 182 4.04 -0.70 -0.71
C ALA A 182 5.35 -0.07 -0.20
N CYS A 183 6.45 -0.20 -0.96
CA CYS A 183 7.72 0.46 -0.63
C CYS A 183 7.58 1.99 -0.60
N THR A 184 6.80 2.55 -1.52
CA THR A 184 6.55 4.00 -1.60
C THR A 184 5.83 4.50 -0.36
N ALA A 185 4.78 3.81 0.07
CA ALA A 185 4.05 4.14 1.29
C ALA A 185 4.97 4.13 2.52
N GLU A 186 5.80 3.10 2.66
CA GLU A 186 6.77 3.00 3.76
C GLU A 186 7.81 4.12 3.72
N LEU A 187 8.37 4.43 2.55
CA LEU A 187 9.34 5.52 2.40
C LEU A 187 8.73 6.89 2.72
N CYS A 188 7.49 7.14 2.31
CA CYS A 188 6.74 8.33 2.68
C CYS A 188 6.53 8.42 4.20
N ALA A 189 6.20 7.31 4.86
CA ALA A 189 6.01 7.28 6.31
C ALA A 189 7.32 7.55 7.08
N ARG A 190 8.47 7.17 6.52
CA ARG A 190 9.81 7.39 7.10
C ARG A 190 10.44 8.73 6.71
N LEU A 191 9.77 9.54 5.89
CA LEU A 191 10.30 10.81 5.39
C LEU A 191 10.55 11.81 6.53
N ASN A 192 11.73 12.42 6.53
CA ASN A 192 12.13 13.45 7.49
C ASN A 192 13.21 14.36 6.87
N GLU A 193 13.57 15.44 7.57
CA GLU A 193 14.54 16.42 7.06
C GLU A 193 15.92 15.83 6.77
N ARG A 194 16.35 14.81 7.52
CA ARG A 194 17.68 14.20 7.37
C ARG A 194 17.78 13.31 6.13
N ASN A 195 16.69 12.64 5.75
CA ASN A 195 16.65 11.75 4.59
C ASN A 195 15.99 12.37 3.35
N LEU A 196 15.56 13.63 3.42
CA LEU A 196 14.86 14.34 2.35
C LEU A 196 15.59 14.26 0.99
N LEU A 197 16.90 14.50 0.97
CA LEU A 197 17.70 14.47 -0.26
C LEU A 197 17.73 13.07 -0.89
N ASP A 198 17.87 12.04 -0.05
CA ASP A 198 17.85 10.65 -0.52
C ASP A 198 16.47 10.26 -1.05
N MET A 199 15.38 10.69 -0.40
CA MET A 199 14.01 10.43 -0.87
C MET A 199 13.74 11.10 -2.21
N LEU A 200 14.19 12.35 -2.41
CA LEU A 200 14.12 13.02 -3.70
C LEU A 200 14.91 12.27 -4.77
N ARG A 201 16.13 11.83 -4.45
CA ARG A 201 16.98 11.05 -5.37
C ARG A 201 16.31 9.72 -5.75
N LEU A 202 15.81 8.96 -4.79
CA LEU A 202 15.11 7.68 -5.00
C LEU A 202 13.84 7.87 -5.84
N SER A 203 13.02 8.87 -5.52
CA SER A 203 11.78 9.17 -6.24
C SER A 203 12.02 9.43 -7.72
N LYS A 204 13.08 10.17 -8.05
CA LYS A 204 13.46 10.45 -9.43
C LYS A 204 14.07 9.25 -10.14
N MET A 205 14.90 8.48 -9.45
CA MET A 205 15.60 7.33 -10.02
C MET A 205 14.66 6.17 -10.36
N TYR A 206 13.59 5.98 -9.58
CA TYR A 206 12.63 4.88 -9.77
C TYR A 206 11.25 5.35 -10.22
N GLU A 207 11.13 6.60 -10.67
CA GLU A 207 9.92 7.20 -11.23
C GLU A 207 8.70 7.03 -10.30
N VAL A 208 8.88 7.44 -9.04
CA VAL A 208 7.86 7.36 -7.98
C VAL A 208 7.34 8.76 -7.63
N ASP A 209 6.34 9.21 -8.38
CA ASP A 209 5.79 10.58 -8.27
C ASP A 209 5.20 10.88 -6.89
N VAL A 210 4.56 9.89 -6.25
CA VAL A 210 3.96 10.06 -4.92
C VAL A 210 5.02 10.42 -3.88
N LEU A 211 6.16 9.72 -3.89
CA LEU A 211 7.30 10.02 -3.01
C LEU A 211 7.92 11.37 -3.36
N HIS A 212 8.00 11.70 -4.65
CA HIS A 212 8.54 12.99 -5.09
C HIS A 212 7.71 14.16 -4.55
N VAL A 213 6.38 14.09 -4.70
CA VAL A 213 5.46 15.12 -4.20
C VAL A 213 5.50 15.22 -2.68
N ALA A 214 5.57 14.09 -1.97
CA ALA A 214 5.68 14.08 -0.51
C ALA A 214 6.99 14.74 -0.04
N ALA A 215 8.12 14.37 -0.63
CA ALA A 215 9.42 14.95 -0.33
C ALA A 215 9.48 16.45 -0.70
N ALA A 216 8.97 16.85 -1.86
CA ALA A 216 8.97 18.24 -2.28
C ALA A 216 8.18 19.17 -1.33
N LYS A 217 7.15 18.65 -0.63
CA LYS A 217 6.41 19.41 0.39
C LYS A 217 7.26 19.72 1.62
N TYR A 218 8.18 18.84 2.02
CA TYR A 218 9.10 19.07 3.15
C TYR A 218 10.19 20.11 2.85
N SER A 219 10.46 20.37 1.57
CA SER A 219 11.47 21.34 1.14
C SER A 219 10.96 22.79 1.12
N ARG A 220 9.67 23.03 1.39
CA ARG A 220 9.05 24.36 1.42
C ARG A 220 8.66 24.74 2.84
#